data_AF-A0A7W1LCX9-F1
#
_entry.id   AF-A0A7W1LCX9-F1
#
_cell.length_a   1.000
_cell.length_b   1.000
_cell.length_c   1.000
_cell.angle_alpha   90.00
_cell.angle_beta   90.00
_cell.angle_gamma   90.00
#
_symmetry.space_group_name_H-M   'P 1'
#
loop_
_entity.id
_entity.type
_entity.pdbx_description
1 polymer ?
#
loop_
_entity_poly.entity_id
_entity_poly.type
_entity_poly.pdbx_seq_one_letter_code
_entity_poly.pdbx_strand_id
1 'polypeptide(L)'
;MYLSEINIYPVKSLSGISLKSSVVEECGLQFDRRWMLVDEKNHFLTQREFPQMARFHIDLENEGLNISFNRNSLAIQFQTNSEKTTNVKIFSSRVKAKYYEDKVNDWFSENLQTKCRLVLMTEESKRLVNPIYAIRKFKDTVSFADGYPFLLIGE
;
A
#
# COMPACT_ATOMS: atom_id res chain seq x y z
N MET A 1 -16.65 24.41 -0.60
CA MET A 1 -16.18 23.02 -0.76
C MET A 1 -16.20 22.40 0.63
N TYR A 2 -16.90 21.29 0.81
CA TYR A 2 -16.95 20.55 2.07
C TYR A 2 -16.38 19.15 1.82
N LEU A 3 -15.73 18.59 2.83
CA LEU A 3 -15.24 17.21 2.78
C LEU A 3 -16.41 16.28 3.11
N SER A 4 -16.81 15.43 2.17
CA SER A 4 -17.87 14.44 2.38
C SER A 4 -17.33 13.14 2.98
N GLU A 5 -16.20 12.65 2.47
CA GLU A 5 -15.62 11.38 2.90
C GLU A 5 -14.08 11.39 2.94
N ILE A 6 -13.51 10.49 3.73
CA ILE A 6 -12.09 10.18 3.77
C ILE A 6 -11.93 8.69 3.49
N ASN A 7 -11.20 8.35 2.43
CA ASN A 7 -10.99 6.97 2.01
C ASN A 7 -9.48 6.68 1.93
N ILE A 8 -9.03 5.64 2.63
CA ILE A 8 -7.66 5.13 2.52
C ILE A 8 -7.65 3.74 1.89
N TYR A 9 -6.52 3.36 1.29
CA TYR A 9 -6.32 2.05 0.68
C TYR A 9 -5.00 1.49 1.20
N PRO A 10 -5.00 0.79 2.34
CA PRO A 10 -3.77 0.43 3.02
C PRO A 10 -2.79 -0.34 2.13
N VAL A 11 -3.29 -1.36 1.44
CA VAL A 11 -2.53 -2.11 0.43
C VAL A 11 -2.90 -1.59 -0.95
N LYS A 12 -1.88 -1.17 -1.71
CA LYS A 12 -2.07 -0.71 -3.09
C LYS A 12 -2.82 -1.78 -3.91
N SER A 13 -3.83 -1.34 -4.64
CA SER A 13 -4.67 -2.18 -5.51
C SER A 13 -5.63 -3.14 -4.77
N LEU A 14 -5.78 -3.07 -3.45
CA LEU A 14 -6.83 -3.79 -2.70
C LEU A 14 -7.99 -2.85 -2.33
N SER A 15 -8.96 -3.33 -1.54
CA SER A 15 -10.12 -2.52 -1.12
C SER A 15 -9.71 -1.32 -0.28
N GLY A 16 -10.54 -0.27 -0.33
CA GLY A 16 -10.42 0.89 0.53
C GLY A 16 -11.17 0.74 1.85
N ILE A 17 -10.91 1.66 2.77
CA ILE A 17 -11.58 1.82 4.07
C ILE A 17 -12.05 3.27 4.17
N SER A 18 -13.33 3.46 4.49
CA SER A 18 -13.90 4.78 4.79
C SER A 18 -13.66 5.14 6.24
N LEU A 19 -13.21 6.37 6.49
CA LEU A 19 -12.83 6.89 7.79
C LEU A 19 -13.61 8.16 8.12
N LYS A 20 -13.84 8.38 9.42
CA LYS A 20 -14.39 9.65 9.93
C LYS A 20 -13.32 10.73 10.06
N SER A 21 -12.07 10.33 10.28
CA SER A 21 -10.90 11.20 10.43
C SER A 21 -9.64 10.40 10.12
N SER A 22 -8.54 11.09 9.83
CA SER A 22 -7.23 10.46 9.62
C SER A 22 -6.11 11.44 9.99
N VAL A 23 -4.97 10.90 10.42
CA VAL A 23 -3.75 11.68 10.66
C VAL A 23 -3.10 12.00 9.30
N VAL A 24 -2.71 13.25 9.13
CA VAL A 24 -1.95 13.70 7.97
C VAL A 24 -0.45 13.53 8.23
N GLU A 25 0.20 12.74 7.39
CA GLU A 25 1.65 12.50 7.41
C GLU A 25 2.30 13.10 6.15
N GLU A 26 3.64 13.14 6.11
CA GLU A 26 4.37 13.72 4.97
C GLU A 26 4.07 13.02 3.64
N CYS A 27 3.84 11.70 3.68
CA CYS A 27 3.60 10.87 2.50
C CYS A 27 2.11 10.72 2.13
N GLY A 28 1.18 11.28 2.91
CA GLY A 28 -0.27 11.15 2.71
C GLY A 28 -1.04 10.94 4.00
N LEU A 29 -2.27 10.43 3.90
CA LEU A 29 -3.03 9.98 5.05
C LEU A 29 -2.33 8.78 5.72
N GLN A 30 -2.42 8.70 7.04
CA GLN A 30 -1.87 7.58 7.78
C GLN A 30 -2.44 6.25 7.27
N PHE A 31 -1.56 5.26 7.15
CA PHE A 31 -1.80 3.93 6.57
C PHE A 31 -2.10 3.89 5.06
N ASP A 32 -2.27 5.03 4.39
CA ASP A 32 -2.68 5.04 2.99
C ASP A 32 -1.54 4.61 2.03
N ARG A 33 -1.79 3.52 1.29
CA ARG A 33 -0.84 2.86 0.37
C ARG A 33 0.56 2.66 0.98
N ARG A 34 0.62 2.26 2.25
CA ARG A 34 1.89 1.89 2.92
C ARG A 34 2.34 0.48 2.56
N TRP A 35 1.42 -0.35 2.09
CA TRP A 35 1.69 -1.72 1.65
C TRP A 35 1.45 -1.88 0.15
N MET A 36 2.11 -2.88 -0.44
CA MET A 36 1.97 -3.20 -1.85
C MET A 36 2.34 -4.66 -2.10
N LEU A 37 1.62 -5.32 -3.01
CA LEU A 37 2.00 -6.64 -3.50
C LEU A 37 2.93 -6.51 -4.69
N VAL A 38 3.98 -7.32 -4.73
CA VAL A 38 4.95 -7.37 -5.83
C VAL A 38 5.19 -8.78 -6.35
N ASP A 39 5.53 -8.90 -7.63
CA ASP A 39 5.91 -10.16 -8.26
C ASP A 39 7.33 -10.64 -7.91
N GLU A 40 7.78 -11.72 -8.54
CA GLU A 40 9.15 -12.26 -8.39
C GLU A 40 10.24 -11.27 -8.86
N LYS A 41 9.89 -10.32 -9.74
CA LYS A 41 10.76 -9.26 -10.27
C LYS A 41 10.66 -7.94 -9.48
N ASN A 42 9.93 -7.94 -8.37
CA ASN A 42 9.66 -6.77 -7.51
C ASN A 42 8.91 -5.64 -8.21
N HIS A 43 8.09 -5.97 -9.20
CA HIS A 43 7.15 -5.05 -9.82
C HIS A 43 5.80 -5.14 -9.09
N PHE A 44 5.19 -3.98 -8.86
CA PHE A 44 3.89 -3.93 -8.20
C PHE A 44 2.78 -4.58 -9.03
N LEU A 45 1.84 -5.24 -8.33
CA LEU A 45 0.66 -5.82 -8.96
C LEU A 45 -0.49 -4.82 -9.04
N THR A 46 -1.31 -4.96 -10.09
CA THR A 46 -2.48 -4.10 -10.32
C THR A 46 -3.77 -4.89 -10.47
N GLN A 47 -4.91 -4.26 -10.15
CA GLN A 47 -6.23 -4.83 -10.42
C GLN A 47 -6.51 -5.03 -11.92
N ARG A 48 -5.81 -4.30 -12.80
CA ARG A 48 -5.95 -4.48 -14.26
C ARG A 48 -5.38 -5.82 -14.71
N GLU A 49 -4.31 -6.27 -14.05
CA GLU A 49 -3.68 -7.57 -14.31
C GLU A 49 -4.34 -8.69 -13.49
N PHE A 50 -4.73 -8.39 -12.24
CA PHE A 50 -5.31 -9.35 -11.29
C PHE A 50 -6.62 -8.79 -10.71
N PRO A 51 -7.76 -8.87 -11.43
CA PRO A 51 -9.04 -8.32 -10.98
C PRO A 51 -9.51 -8.86 -9.63
N GLN A 52 -9.12 -10.09 -9.27
CA GLN A 52 -9.41 -10.70 -7.97
C GLN A 52 -8.83 -9.90 -6.78
N MET A 53 -7.82 -9.05 -6.98
CA MET A 53 -7.29 -8.16 -5.94
C MET A 53 -8.38 -7.25 -5.34
N ALA A 54 -9.42 -6.90 -6.12
CA ALA A 54 -10.53 -6.09 -5.62
C ALA A 54 -11.43 -6.82 -4.60
N ARG A 55 -11.31 -8.15 -4.47
CA ARG A 55 -12.10 -8.97 -3.55
C ARG A 55 -11.45 -9.14 -2.18
N PHE A 56 -10.22 -8.70 -2.01
CA PHE A 56 -9.60 -8.65 -0.68
C PHE A 56 -10.23 -7.51 0.09
N HIS A 57 -10.72 -7.81 1.28
CA HIS A 57 -11.26 -6.83 2.21
C HIS A 57 -10.20 -6.54 3.27
N ILE A 58 -10.10 -5.29 3.70
CA ILE A 58 -9.11 -4.85 4.69
C ILE A 58 -9.86 -4.14 5.80
N ASP A 59 -9.59 -4.57 7.03
CA ASP A 59 -9.98 -3.87 8.25
C ASP A 59 -8.73 -3.39 8.98
N LEU A 60 -8.80 -2.17 9.53
CA LEU A 60 -7.78 -1.63 10.42
C LEU A 60 -8.01 -2.15 11.84
N GLU A 61 -6.97 -2.71 12.43
CA GLU A 61 -6.93 -3.17 13.81
C GLU A 61 -5.95 -2.30 14.62
N ASN A 62 -5.95 -2.46 15.95
CA ASN A 62 -5.11 -1.64 16.84
C ASN A 62 -3.61 -1.73 16.52
N GLU A 63 -3.13 -2.90 16.10
CA GLU A 63 -1.70 -3.18 15.88
C GLU A 63 -1.37 -3.59 14.44
N GLY A 64 -2.35 -3.54 13.53
CA GLY A 64 -2.19 -4.15 12.23
C GLY A 64 -3.38 -4.06 11.28
N LEU A 65 -3.35 -4.92 10.27
CA LEU A 65 -4.42 -5.10 9.31
C LEU A 65 -4.99 -6.52 9.47
N ASN A 66 -6.31 -6.63 9.45
CA ASN A 66 -6.96 -7.90 9.18
C ASN A 66 -7.39 -7.92 7.71
N ILE A 67 -6.86 -8.87 6.95
CA ILE A 67 -7.11 -8.98 5.51
C ILE A 67 -7.93 -10.25 5.28
N SER A 68 -9.08 -10.14 4.63
CA SER A 68 -9.93 -11.28 4.34
C SER A 68 -10.16 -11.48 2.84
N PHE A 69 -10.26 -12.74 2.44
CA PHE A 69 -10.54 -13.15 1.08
C PHE A 69 -11.37 -14.43 1.11
N ASN A 70 -12.55 -14.40 0.50
CA ASN A 70 -13.56 -15.47 0.58
C ASN A 70 -13.94 -15.81 2.04
N ARG A 71 -13.50 -16.96 2.56
CA ARG A 71 -13.79 -17.43 3.92
C ARG A 71 -12.56 -17.48 4.82
N ASN A 72 -11.43 -16.98 4.32
CA ASN A 72 -10.16 -16.99 5.05
C ASN A 72 -9.77 -15.55 5.41
N SER A 73 -9.07 -15.42 6.53
CA SER A 73 -8.49 -14.15 6.96
C SER A 73 -7.03 -14.32 7.37
N LEU A 74 -6.30 -13.22 7.33
CA LEU A 74 -4.92 -13.10 7.74
C LEU A 74 -4.74 -11.78 8.49
N ALA A 75 -4.33 -11.86 9.75
CA ALA A 75 -3.88 -10.72 10.52
C ALA A 75 -2.38 -10.50 10.28
N ILE A 76 -1.99 -9.26 9.99
CA ILE A 76 -0.59 -8.83 9.90
C ILE A 76 -0.37 -7.61 10.80
N GLN A 77 0.80 -7.52 11.42
CA GLN A 77 1.18 -6.32 12.19
C GLN A 77 1.55 -5.17 11.27
N PHE A 78 1.46 -3.92 11.75
CA PHE A 78 1.85 -2.74 10.96
C PHE A 78 3.34 -2.74 10.59
N GLN A 79 4.16 -3.33 11.45
CA GLN A 79 5.57 -3.58 11.18
C GLN A 79 5.76 -5.07 10.90
N THR A 80 6.75 -5.38 10.08
CA THR A 80 7.18 -6.76 9.86
C THR A 80 8.43 -7.05 10.70
N ASN A 81 8.54 -8.28 11.20
CA ASN A 81 9.74 -8.76 11.89
C ASN A 81 10.84 -9.20 10.91
N SER A 82 10.56 -9.17 9.60
CA SER A 82 11.52 -9.45 8.57
C SER A 82 12.56 -8.32 8.44
N GLU A 83 13.83 -8.71 8.45
CA GLU A 83 14.94 -7.81 8.11
C GLU A 83 15.26 -7.77 6.61
N LYS A 84 14.54 -8.57 5.81
CA LYS A 84 14.77 -8.62 4.36
C LYS A 84 14.19 -7.36 3.71
N THR A 85 15.08 -6.55 3.14
CA THR A 85 14.73 -5.38 2.34
C THR A 85 14.91 -5.64 0.85
N THR A 86 14.22 -4.86 0.03
CA THR A 86 14.38 -4.89 -1.43
C THR A 86 14.10 -3.53 -2.06
N ASN A 87 14.51 -3.37 -3.32
CA ASN A 87 14.09 -2.25 -4.15
C ASN A 87 12.93 -2.70 -5.03
N VAL A 88 11.76 -2.14 -4.80
CA VAL A 88 10.56 -2.38 -5.61
C VAL A 88 10.42 -1.32 -6.68
N LYS A 89 9.88 -1.72 -7.83
CA LYS A 89 9.55 -0.81 -8.93
C LYS A 89 8.07 -0.46 -8.86
N ILE A 90 7.79 0.83 -8.75
CA ILE A 90 6.45 1.40 -8.86
C ILE A 90 6.46 2.50 -9.92
N PHE A 91 5.75 2.26 -11.03
CA PHE A 91 5.85 3.07 -12.24
C PHE A 91 7.31 3.29 -12.68
N SER A 92 7.77 4.54 -12.75
CA SER A 92 9.15 4.92 -13.07
C SER A 92 10.06 5.02 -11.83
N SER A 93 9.53 4.86 -10.61
CA SER A 93 10.29 4.95 -9.36
C SER A 93 10.80 3.59 -8.91
N ARG A 94 12.00 3.58 -8.30
CA ARG A 94 12.52 2.47 -7.49
C ARG A 94 12.59 2.91 -6.04
N VAL A 95 12.05 2.11 -5.14
CA VAL A 95 11.88 2.49 -3.73
C VAL A 95 12.29 1.31 -2.85
N LYS A 96 13.05 1.59 -1.78
CA LYS A 96 13.39 0.59 -0.75
C LYS A 96 12.11 0.19 0.01
N ALA A 97 11.92 -1.08 0.28
CA ALA A 97 10.80 -1.62 1.04
C ALA A 97 11.24 -2.84 1.86
N LYS A 98 10.50 -3.20 2.92
CA LYS A 98 10.69 -4.45 3.68
C LYS A 98 9.70 -5.51 3.21
N TYR A 99 10.13 -6.75 3.06
CA TYR A 99 9.20 -7.87 2.82
C TYR A 99 8.49 -8.28 4.11
N TYR A 100 7.26 -8.78 4.00
CA TYR A 100 6.65 -9.58 5.07
C TYR A 100 7.17 -11.02 5.09
N GLU A 101 6.85 -11.72 6.17
CA GLU A 101 7.19 -13.11 6.43
C GLU A 101 6.63 -14.06 5.35
N ASP A 102 7.32 -15.18 5.10
CA ASP A 102 6.95 -16.11 4.03
C ASP A 102 5.50 -16.62 4.18
N LYS A 103 5.03 -16.86 5.40
CA LYS A 103 3.62 -17.22 5.68
C LYS A 103 2.60 -16.19 5.13
N VAL A 104 2.91 -14.90 5.22
CA VAL A 104 2.05 -13.83 4.67
C VAL A 104 2.08 -13.87 3.14
N ASN A 105 3.27 -14.02 2.58
CA ASN A 105 3.48 -14.06 1.13
C ASN A 105 2.80 -15.29 0.50
N ASP A 106 2.88 -16.45 1.16
CA ASP A 106 2.24 -17.69 0.74
C ASP A 106 0.72 -17.53 0.73
N TRP A 107 0.14 -16.93 1.78
CA TRP A 107 -1.30 -16.66 1.84
C TRP A 107 -1.79 -15.79 0.68
N PHE A 108 -1.07 -14.71 0.34
CA PHE A 108 -1.42 -13.91 -0.83
C PHE A 108 -1.25 -14.68 -2.13
N SER A 109 -0.16 -15.44 -2.26
CA SER A 109 0.16 -16.19 -3.46
C SER A 109 -0.89 -17.28 -3.76
N GLU A 110 -1.36 -17.96 -2.72
CA GLU A 110 -2.43 -18.96 -2.79
C GLU A 110 -3.77 -18.32 -3.19
N ASN A 111 -4.16 -17.22 -2.55
CA ASN A 111 -5.45 -16.57 -2.86
C ASN A 111 -5.46 -15.88 -4.23
N LEU A 112 -4.31 -15.39 -4.71
CA LEU A 112 -4.17 -14.80 -6.05
C LEU A 112 -3.85 -15.82 -7.15
N GLN A 113 -3.49 -17.06 -6.79
CA GLN A 113 -2.99 -18.09 -7.71
C GLN A 113 -1.79 -17.58 -8.54
N THR A 114 -0.93 -16.78 -7.92
CA THR A 114 0.25 -16.18 -8.56
C THR A 114 1.27 -15.84 -7.47
N LYS A 115 2.53 -16.19 -7.69
CA LYS A 115 3.61 -15.87 -6.75
C LYS A 115 3.73 -14.37 -6.57
N CYS A 116 3.54 -13.92 -5.34
CA CYS A 116 3.67 -12.53 -4.97
C CYS A 116 4.15 -12.40 -3.52
N ARG A 117 4.64 -11.22 -3.18
CA ARG A 117 5.10 -10.88 -1.84
C ARG A 117 4.52 -9.56 -1.40
N LEU A 118 4.13 -9.48 -0.14
CA LEU A 118 3.72 -8.22 0.48
C LEU A 118 4.97 -7.44 0.90
N VAL A 119 5.02 -6.17 0.55
CA VAL A 119 6.06 -5.25 0.99
C VAL A 119 5.49 -4.06 1.75
N LEU A 120 6.27 -3.57 2.72
CA LEU A 120 6.01 -2.39 3.53
C LEU A 120 6.94 -1.26 3.13
N MET A 121 6.36 -0.06 2.97
CA MET A 121 7.11 1.19 2.97
C MET A 121 7.42 1.61 4.41
N THR A 122 8.70 1.68 4.76
CA THR A 122 9.16 2.12 6.09
C THR A 122 9.54 3.60 6.07
N GLU A 123 9.97 4.14 7.20
CA GLU A 123 10.47 5.52 7.28
C GLU A 123 11.76 5.74 6.47
N GLU A 124 12.53 4.67 6.21
CA GLU A 124 13.72 4.72 5.35
C GLU A 124 13.38 4.81 3.86
N SER A 125 12.14 4.49 3.50
CA SER A 125 11.67 4.55 2.12
C SER A 125 11.45 6.00 1.70
N LYS A 126 12.23 6.47 0.73
CA LYS A 126 12.04 7.80 0.14
C LYS A 126 11.59 7.66 -1.31
N ARG A 127 10.33 7.99 -1.57
CA ARG A 127 9.79 8.15 -2.92
C ARG A 127 9.32 9.58 -3.07
N LEU A 128 9.96 10.32 -3.98
CA LEU A 128 9.63 11.71 -4.23
C LEU A 128 8.38 11.85 -5.10
N VAL A 129 7.59 12.87 -4.80
CA VAL A 129 6.59 13.41 -5.74
C VAL A 129 7.33 13.93 -6.97
N ASN A 130 6.68 13.85 -8.13
CA ASN A 130 7.25 14.40 -9.37
C ASN A 130 7.63 15.89 -9.16
N PRO A 131 8.91 16.29 -9.36
CA PRO A 131 9.38 17.64 -9.08
C PRO A 131 8.68 18.75 -9.88
N ILE A 132 8.02 18.42 -10.99
CA ILE A 132 7.21 19.37 -11.78
C ILE A 132 6.00 19.85 -10.98
N TYR A 133 5.45 18.98 -10.13
CA TYR A 133 4.22 19.22 -9.38
C TYR A 133 4.43 19.36 -7.87
N ALA A 134 5.62 19.00 -7.36
CA ALA A 134 5.97 19.15 -5.96
C ALA A 134 6.02 20.63 -5.54
N ILE A 135 5.40 20.94 -4.40
CA ILE A 135 5.43 22.29 -3.81
C ILE A 135 6.84 22.55 -3.27
N ARG A 136 7.34 21.62 -2.47
CA ARG A 136 8.72 21.61 -1.98
C ARG A 136 9.52 20.67 -2.88
N LYS A 137 10.09 21.23 -3.95
CA LYS A 137 10.89 20.48 -4.93
C LYS A 137 11.92 19.59 -4.24
N PHE A 138 11.95 18.32 -4.64
CA PHE A 138 12.86 17.29 -4.13
C PHE A 138 12.73 16.99 -2.62
N LYS A 139 11.66 17.44 -1.96
CA LYS A 139 11.38 17.16 -0.55
C LYS A 139 10.04 16.48 -0.33
N ASP A 140 9.03 16.82 -1.13
CA ASP A 140 7.72 16.17 -1.01
C ASP A 140 7.82 14.69 -1.38
N THR A 141 7.32 13.85 -0.48
CA THR A 141 7.33 12.40 -0.60
C THR A 141 5.91 11.88 -0.81
N VAL A 142 5.81 10.67 -1.34
CA VAL A 142 4.54 9.98 -1.57
C VAL A 142 4.70 8.51 -1.21
N SER A 143 3.64 7.91 -0.68
CA SER A 143 3.60 6.48 -0.38
C SER A 143 3.63 5.61 -1.66
N PHE A 144 3.17 4.36 -1.61
CA PHE A 144 2.88 3.61 -2.84
C PHE A 144 1.64 4.11 -3.61
N ALA A 145 1.09 5.28 -3.24
CA ALA A 145 0.08 5.99 -4.03
C ALA A 145 0.56 6.33 -5.46
N ASP A 146 -0.34 6.70 -6.36
CA ASP A 146 0.00 6.82 -7.79
C ASP A 146 0.93 8.00 -8.10
N GLY A 147 0.71 9.15 -7.46
CA GLY A 147 1.54 10.32 -7.71
C GLY A 147 1.60 11.36 -6.60
N TYR A 148 0.55 11.44 -5.76
CA TYR A 148 0.42 12.50 -4.76
C TYR A 148 -0.04 11.96 -3.39
N PRO A 149 0.35 12.63 -2.28
CA PRO A 149 -0.10 12.30 -0.92
C PRO A 149 -1.62 12.30 -0.71
N PHE A 150 -2.33 13.15 -1.46
CA PHE A 150 -3.79 13.26 -1.43
C PHE A 150 -4.33 13.28 -2.86
N LEU A 151 -5.46 12.60 -3.06
CA LEU A 151 -6.24 12.66 -4.29
C LEU A 151 -7.66 13.10 -3.92
N LEU A 152 -8.18 14.09 -4.63
CA LEU A 152 -9.54 14.58 -4.45
C LEU A 152 -10.40 14.12 -5.61
N ILE A 153 -11.59 13.63 -5.27
CA ILE A 153 -12.65 13.31 -6.22
C ILE A 153 -13.89 14.13 -5.84
N GLY A 154 -14.69 14.50 -6.84
CA GLY A 154 -15.97 15.17 -6.62
C GLY A 154 -17.12 14.18 -6.78
N GLU A 155 -18.18 14.41 -6.02
CA GLU A 155 -19.49 13.78 -6.17
C GLU A 155 -20.57 14.85 -6.36
#